data_AF-A0A923SSX2-F1
#
_entry.id   AF-A0A923SSX2-F1
#
_cell.length_a   1.000
_cell.length_b   1.000
_cell.length_c   1.000
_cell.angle_alpha   90.00
_cell.angle_beta   90.00
_cell.angle_gamma   90.00
#
_symmetry.space_group_name_H-M   'P 1'
#
loop_
_entity.id
_entity.type
_entity.pdbx_description
1 polymer ?
#
loop_
_entity_poly.entity_id
_entity_poly.type
_entity_poly.pdbx_seq_one_letter_code
_entity_poly.pdbx_strand_id
1 'polypeptide(L)'
;MALTFYLDIATKTKDMMAAMTDVEAMLAEDDRFETGSQKAYINQVTTRGHEFMATAQFKMVDQNLLGGIIIITEKPFQIGDWIKSPSVEGIAEDITFRSTLVRTFDGALVIVPNATLSNEPITNWSRMLGHLGSRINFELDSIVMPFLTRSLQFVVMALTVTMILSDWGINVNGVFAGLGLAGLAISMAAQDPITGWTDVLMAFENPARVIVLFTGLLIALHTAHAPHLVTHFAHAIYRSVLMFSIGYGLYKLMGSLTVLLFCN
;
A
#
# COMPACT_ATOMS: atom_id res chain seq x y z
N MET A 1 42.34 -18.96 -13.78
CA MET A 1 43.40 -17.94 -13.95
C MET A 1 43.43 -16.95 -12.79
N ALA A 2 42.32 -16.29 -12.42
CA ALA A 2 42.30 -15.40 -11.25
C ALA A 2 42.43 -16.14 -9.89
N LEU A 3 41.72 -17.26 -9.71
CA LEU A 3 41.79 -18.06 -8.48
C LEU A 3 43.18 -18.65 -8.21
N THR A 4 43.86 -19.11 -9.26
CA THR A 4 45.24 -19.62 -9.20
C THR A 4 46.26 -18.52 -8.86
N PHE A 5 46.07 -17.31 -9.38
CA PHE A 5 46.89 -16.15 -9.02
C PHE A 5 46.68 -15.73 -7.55
N TYR A 6 45.44 -15.78 -7.08
CA TYR A 6 45.10 -15.48 -5.69
C TYR A 6 45.70 -16.50 -4.71
N LEU A 7 45.59 -17.79 -5.02
CA LEU A 7 46.20 -18.86 -4.24
C LEU A 7 47.73 -18.79 -4.26
N ASP A 8 48.38 -18.47 -5.39
CA ASP A 8 49.85 -18.30 -5.46
C ASP A 8 50.32 -17.17 -4.53
N ILE A 9 49.62 -16.04 -4.57
CA ILE A 9 49.91 -14.88 -3.73
C ILE A 9 49.69 -15.20 -2.23
N ALA A 10 48.55 -15.81 -1.88
CA ALA A 10 48.26 -16.14 -0.49
C ALA A 10 49.28 -17.13 0.08
N THR A 11 49.72 -18.10 -0.73
CA THR A 11 50.76 -19.08 -0.35
C THR A 11 52.10 -18.39 -0.13
N LYS A 12 52.51 -17.50 -1.06
CA LYS A 12 53.74 -16.71 -0.90
C LYS A 12 53.74 -15.79 0.32
N THR A 13 52.56 -15.26 0.70
CA THR A 13 52.46 -14.43 1.90
C THR A 13 52.61 -15.27 3.17
N LYS A 14 52.01 -16.47 3.19
CA LYS A 14 52.14 -17.43 4.28
C LYS A 14 53.61 -17.87 4.45
N ASP A 15 54.29 -18.17 3.35
CA ASP A 15 55.71 -18.57 3.36
C ASP A 15 56.61 -17.44 3.87
N MET A 16 56.31 -16.19 3.49
CA MET A 16 57.05 -15.02 3.97
C MET A 16 56.79 -14.71 5.45
N MET A 17 55.58 -14.96 5.97
CA MET A 17 55.31 -14.88 7.41
C MET A 17 56.11 -15.92 8.19
N ALA A 18 56.16 -17.17 7.71
CA ALA A 18 56.96 -18.21 8.33
C ALA A 18 58.45 -17.82 8.38
N ALA A 19 58.99 -17.29 7.28
CA ALA A 19 60.37 -16.81 7.22
C ALA A 19 60.64 -15.63 8.19
N MET A 20 59.69 -14.73 8.39
CA MET A 20 59.82 -13.64 9.37
C MET A 20 59.79 -14.15 10.80
N THR A 21 58.92 -15.10 11.12
CA THR A 21 58.86 -15.73 12.45
C THR A 21 60.13 -16.54 12.75
N ASP A 22 60.69 -17.22 11.75
CA ASP A 22 61.98 -17.92 11.88
C ASP A 22 63.12 -16.92 12.15
N VAL A 23 63.13 -15.78 11.45
CA VAL A 23 64.10 -14.71 11.70
C VAL A 23 63.95 -14.12 13.11
N GLU A 24 62.74 -13.91 13.62
CA GLU A 24 62.51 -13.52 15.01
C GLU A 24 63.04 -14.54 16.01
N ALA A 25 62.81 -15.83 15.76
CA ALA A 25 63.28 -16.91 16.61
C ALA A 25 64.83 -16.97 16.65
N MET A 26 65.48 -16.85 15.48
CA MET A 26 66.94 -16.79 15.38
C MET A 26 67.53 -15.58 16.13
N LEU A 27 66.84 -14.44 16.10
CA LEU A 27 67.26 -13.22 16.79
C LEU A 27 66.97 -13.26 18.30
N ALA A 28 66.04 -14.11 18.75
CA ALA A 28 65.76 -14.31 20.17
C ALA A 28 66.88 -15.10 20.88
N GLU A 29 67.58 -15.98 20.13
CA GLU A 29 68.60 -16.92 20.63
C GLU A 29 70.05 -16.40 20.53
N ASP A 30 70.30 -15.29 19.83
CA ASP A 30 71.65 -14.69 19.68
C ASP A 30 71.93 -13.64 20.76
N ASP A 31 72.74 -14.02 21.75
CA ASP A 31 73.17 -13.19 22.90
C ASP A 31 73.99 -11.95 22.49
N ARG A 32 74.47 -11.85 21.24
CA ARG A 32 75.23 -10.69 20.75
C ARG A 32 74.36 -9.45 20.55
N PHE A 33 73.03 -9.60 20.52
CA PHE A 33 72.07 -8.51 20.41
C PHE A 33 71.57 -8.02 21.78
N GLU A 34 72.45 -7.96 22.78
CA GLU A 34 72.14 -7.34 24.08
C GLU A 34 72.58 -5.86 24.12
N THR A 35 71.66 -4.94 23.81
CA THR A 35 71.47 -3.65 24.53
C THR A 35 70.40 -2.81 23.82
N GLY A 36 69.22 -2.72 24.44
CA GLY A 36 68.23 -1.63 24.41
C GLY A 36 67.67 -1.06 23.10
N SER A 37 68.45 -0.93 22.02
CA SER A 37 68.10 -0.18 20.82
C SER A 37 68.07 -1.05 19.55
N GLN A 38 69.00 -2.00 19.37
CA GLN A 38 69.01 -2.88 18.19
C GLN A 38 67.89 -3.93 18.23
N LYS A 39 67.72 -4.62 19.36
CA LYS A 39 66.63 -5.59 19.55
C LYS A 39 65.25 -4.92 19.48
N ALA A 40 65.14 -3.69 19.99
CA ALA A 40 63.94 -2.87 19.88
C ALA A 40 63.64 -2.44 18.42
N TYR A 41 64.67 -2.03 17.66
CA TYR A 41 64.53 -1.67 16.25
C TYR A 41 64.12 -2.87 15.39
N ILE A 42 64.71 -4.05 15.64
CA ILE A 42 64.38 -5.28 14.93
C ILE A 42 62.95 -5.71 15.23
N ASN A 43 62.55 -5.76 16.50
CA ASN A 43 61.16 -6.07 16.87
C ASN A 43 60.17 -5.06 16.26
N GLN A 44 60.55 -3.77 16.18
CA GLN A 44 59.74 -2.74 15.53
C GLN A 44 59.59 -2.99 14.02
N VAL A 45 60.68 -3.38 13.34
CA VAL A 45 60.66 -3.70 11.91
C VAL A 45 59.83 -4.96 11.65
N THR A 46 59.96 -6.00 12.47
CA THR A 46 59.15 -7.21 12.29
C THR A 46 57.68 -6.98 12.59
N THR A 47 57.36 -6.24 13.66
CA THR A 47 55.98 -5.85 13.97
C THR A 47 55.36 -5.04 12.82
N ARG A 48 56.09 -4.07 12.27
CA ARG A 48 55.65 -3.31 11.08
C ARG A 48 55.49 -4.19 9.84
N GLY A 49 56.36 -5.19 9.68
CA GLY A 49 56.23 -6.18 8.64
C GLY A 49 54.95 -7.02 8.80
N HIS A 50 54.66 -7.50 10.01
CA HIS A 50 53.42 -8.23 10.30
C HIS A 50 52.17 -7.36 10.07
N GLU A 51 52.18 -6.09 10.49
CA GLU A 51 51.10 -5.12 10.22
C GLU A 51 50.91 -4.87 8.72
N PHE A 52 52.01 -4.69 7.98
CA PHE A 52 51.98 -4.50 6.53
C PHE A 52 51.43 -5.75 5.82
N MET A 53 51.86 -6.95 6.22
CA MET A 53 51.39 -8.21 5.65
C MET A 53 49.92 -8.47 5.96
N ALA A 54 49.46 -8.23 7.18
CA ALA A 54 48.05 -8.36 7.54
C ALA A 54 47.17 -7.40 6.73
N THR A 55 47.61 -6.15 6.58
CA THR A 55 46.92 -5.14 5.75
C THR A 55 46.95 -5.54 4.28
N ALA A 56 48.07 -6.05 3.78
CA ALA A 56 48.21 -6.51 2.41
C ALA A 56 47.27 -7.68 2.14
N GLN A 57 47.27 -8.74 2.97
CA GLN A 57 46.40 -9.91 2.85
C GLN A 57 44.92 -9.52 2.79
N PHE A 58 44.46 -8.63 3.66
CA PHE A 58 43.09 -8.14 3.64
C PHE A 58 42.79 -7.33 2.37
N LYS A 59 43.74 -6.49 1.94
CA LYS A 59 43.62 -5.68 0.72
C LYS A 59 43.69 -6.50 -0.57
N MET A 60 44.23 -7.73 -0.54
CA MET A 60 44.21 -8.62 -1.71
C MET A 60 42.80 -9.12 -2.00
N VAL A 61 41.93 -9.20 -0.98
CA VAL A 61 40.52 -9.53 -1.18
C VAL A 61 39.87 -8.40 -1.96
N ASP A 62 39.43 -8.69 -3.19
CA ASP A 62 38.72 -7.75 -4.05
C ASP A 62 37.49 -7.20 -3.28
N GLN A 63 37.41 -5.88 -3.13
CA GLN A 63 36.31 -5.21 -2.43
C GLN A 63 34.95 -5.57 -3.04
N ASN A 64 34.89 -5.83 -4.34
CA ASN A 64 33.68 -6.25 -5.02
C ASN A 64 33.26 -7.67 -4.63
N LEU A 65 34.23 -8.55 -4.38
CA LEU A 65 33.97 -9.90 -3.89
C LEU A 65 33.41 -9.88 -2.47
N LEU A 66 33.98 -9.07 -1.58
CA LEU A 66 33.44 -8.88 -0.22
C LEU A 66 32.04 -8.27 -0.28
N GLY A 67 31.83 -7.21 -1.08
CA GLY A 67 30.52 -6.61 -1.29
C GLY A 67 29.50 -7.63 -1.81
N GLY A 68 29.89 -8.49 -2.75
CA GLY A 68 29.04 -9.56 -3.26
C GLY A 68 28.67 -10.60 -2.20
N ILE A 69 29.63 -11.05 -1.39
CA ILE A 69 29.37 -11.99 -0.29
C ILE A 69 28.42 -11.38 0.73
N ILE A 70 28.59 -10.11 1.09
CA ILE A 70 27.70 -9.39 2.02
C ILE A 70 26.28 -9.34 1.47
N ILE A 71 26.10 -8.94 0.20
CA ILE A 71 24.78 -8.88 -0.44
C ILE A 71 24.12 -10.27 -0.44
N ILE A 72 24.86 -11.34 -0.72
CA ILE A 72 24.32 -12.71 -0.76
C ILE A 72 23.98 -13.24 0.64
N THR A 73 24.77 -12.89 1.66
CA THR A 73 24.62 -13.41 3.02
C THR A 73 23.55 -12.65 3.80
N GLU A 74 23.61 -11.32 3.78
CA GLU A 74 22.68 -10.45 4.51
C GLU A 74 21.38 -10.20 3.73
N LYS A 75 21.40 -10.41 2.41
CA LYS A 75 20.25 -10.24 1.50
C LYS A 75 19.47 -8.95 1.77
N PRO A 76 20.11 -7.76 1.71
CA PRO A 76 19.41 -6.48 1.83
C PRO A 76 18.35 -6.31 0.72
N PHE A 77 18.58 -6.94 -0.43
CA PHE A 77 17.65 -7.07 -1.54
C PHE A 77 17.86 -8.42 -2.25
N GLN A 78 16.87 -8.83 -3.03
CA GLN A 78 16.89 -10.05 -3.83
C GLN A 78 16.71 -9.73 -5.31
N ILE A 79 16.98 -10.72 -6.17
CA ILE A 79 16.64 -10.62 -7.59
C ILE A 79 15.14 -10.40 -7.73
N GLY A 80 14.73 -9.39 -8.49
CA GLY A 80 13.37 -8.91 -8.64
C GLY A 80 12.98 -7.75 -7.73
N ASP A 81 13.81 -7.38 -6.75
CA ASP A 81 13.52 -6.23 -5.89
C ASP A 81 13.78 -4.92 -6.60
N TRP A 82 12.88 -3.94 -6.38
CA TRP A 82 13.14 -2.56 -6.73
C TRP A 82 14.00 -1.91 -5.65
N ILE A 83 15.21 -1.53 -6.06
CA ILE A 83 16.21 -0.88 -5.22
C ILE A 83 16.50 0.54 -5.70
N LYS A 84 16.80 1.42 -4.75
CA LYS A 84 17.25 2.78 -4.98
C LYS A 84 18.49 3.05 -4.12
N SER A 85 19.59 3.43 -4.76
CA SER A 85 20.81 3.93 -4.14
C SER A 85 21.21 5.26 -4.78
N PRO A 86 22.18 6.01 -4.20
CA PRO A 86 22.76 7.18 -4.85
C PRO A 86 23.32 6.90 -6.26
N SER A 87 23.90 5.72 -6.47
CA SER A 87 24.51 5.31 -7.75
C SER A 87 23.51 4.78 -8.78
N VAL A 88 22.41 4.13 -8.38
CA VAL A 88 21.47 3.50 -9.32
C VAL A 88 20.06 3.38 -8.75
N GLU A 89 19.05 3.43 -9.63
CA GLU A 89 17.66 3.15 -9.29
C GLU A 89 17.04 2.21 -10.34
N GLY A 90 16.41 1.13 -9.88
CA GLY A 90 15.81 0.13 -10.77
C GLY A 90 15.57 -1.22 -10.12
N ILE A 91 15.26 -2.22 -10.94
CA ILE A 91 14.98 -3.60 -10.50
C ILE A 91 16.26 -4.42 -10.59
N ALA A 92 16.62 -5.12 -9.51
CA ALA A 92 17.75 -6.04 -9.50
C ALA A 92 17.44 -7.25 -10.39
N GLU A 93 18.16 -7.42 -11.49
CA GLU A 93 17.93 -8.50 -12.46
C GLU A 93 18.81 -9.70 -12.19
N ASP A 94 20.07 -9.48 -11.77
CA ASP A 94 20.99 -10.55 -11.42
C ASP A 94 22.07 -10.05 -10.44
N ILE A 95 22.57 -10.97 -9.60
CA ILE A 95 23.58 -10.68 -8.56
C ILE A 95 24.73 -11.67 -8.74
N THR A 96 25.85 -11.20 -9.28
CA THR A 96 27.10 -11.96 -9.41
C THR A 96 28.04 -11.62 -8.25
N PHE A 97 29.11 -12.40 -8.06
CA PHE A 97 30.13 -12.17 -7.03
C PHE A 97 30.78 -10.77 -7.02
N ARG A 98 30.87 -10.08 -8.15
CA ARG A 98 31.54 -8.76 -8.24
C ARG A 98 30.63 -7.61 -8.65
N SER A 99 29.48 -7.90 -9.23
CA SER A 99 28.58 -6.89 -9.75
C SER A 99 27.13 -7.31 -9.63
N THR A 100 26.26 -6.32 -9.50
CA THR A 100 24.82 -6.47 -9.55
C THR A 100 24.32 -5.80 -10.83
N LEU A 101 23.48 -6.51 -11.57
CA LEU A 101 22.83 -6.00 -12.77
C LEU A 101 21.48 -5.40 -12.38
N VAL A 102 21.31 -4.12 -12.65
CA VAL A 102 20.10 -3.36 -12.30
C VAL A 102 19.47 -2.81 -13.57
N ARG A 103 18.20 -3.15 -13.80
CA ARG A 103 17.43 -2.61 -14.92
C ARG A 103 16.72 -1.34 -14.49
N THR A 104 17.09 -0.21 -15.08
CA THR A 104 16.44 1.08 -14.82
C THR A 104 15.03 1.10 -15.41
N PHE A 105 14.22 2.08 -14.99
CA PHE A 105 12.87 2.26 -15.51
C PHE A 105 12.84 2.69 -16.99
N ASP A 106 13.93 3.27 -17.48
CA ASP A 106 14.13 3.55 -18.90
C ASP A 106 14.46 2.27 -19.71
N GLY A 107 14.52 1.10 -19.05
CA GLY A 107 14.81 -0.19 -19.65
C GLY A 107 16.30 -0.50 -19.83
N ALA A 108 17.19 0.41 -19.46
CA ALA A 108 18.64 0.23 -19.58
C ALA A 108 19.17 -0.73 -18.50
N LEU A 109 20.15 -1.57 -18.88
CA LEU A 109 20.82 -2.48 -17.97
C LEU A 109 22.11 -1.86 -17.44
N VAL A 110 22.16 -1.57 -16.15
CA VAL A 110 23.29 -0.94 -15.48
C VAL A 110 24.02 -1.99 -14.67
N ILE A 111 25.32 -2.17 -14.93
CA ILE A 111 26.18 -3.10 -14.20
C ILE A 111 26.89 -2.32 -13.10
N VAL A 112 26.52 -2.57 -11.85
CA VAL A 112 27.04 -1.83 -10.71
C VAL A 112 28.03 -2.70 -9.92
N PRO A 113 29.24 -2.21 -9.62
CA PRO A 113 30.18 -2.92 -8.74
C PRO A 113 29.57 -3.13 -7.35
N ASN A 114 29.69 -4.34 -6.81
CA ASN A 114 29.10 -4.67 -5.51
C ASN A 114 29.71 -3.85 -4.36
N ALA A 115 30.99 -3.46 -4.47
CA ALA A 115 31.62 -2.60 -3.47
C ALA A 115 30.94 -1.22 -3.38
N THR A 116 30.42 -0.70 -4.49
CA THR A 116 29.69 0.58 -4.49
C THR A 116 28.35 0.41 -3.77
N LEU A 117 27.59 -0.63 -4.13
CA LEU A 117 26.29 -0.89 -3.51
C LEU A 117 26.37 -1.23 -2.02
N SER A 118 27.38 -2.00 -1.59
CA SER A 118 27.52 -2.39 -0.18
C SER A 118 27.93 -1.23 0.74
N ASN A 119 28.51 -0.16 0.19
CA ASN A 119 28.96 1.01 0.94
C ASN A 119 27.96 2.17 0.92
N GLU A 120 26.90 2.06 0.11
CA GLU A 120 25.85 3.06 -0.01
C GLU A 120 24.58 2.65 0.74
N PRO A 121 23.80 3.62 1.24
CA PRO A 121 22.46 3.32 1.73
C PRO A 121 21.58 2.82 0.58
N ILE A 122 21.00 1.64 0.74
CA ILE A 122 20.06 1.03 -0.22
C ILE A 122 18.65 1.09 0.33
N THR A 123 17.74 1.67 -0.44
CA THR A 123 16.30 1.63 -0.16
C THR A 123 15.66 0.53 -0.98
N ASN A 124 14.99 -0.42 -0.34
CA ASN A 124 14.27 -1.50 -0.99
C ASN A 124 12.75 -1.25 -0.93
N TRP A 125 12.17 -0.86 -2.07
CA TRP A 125 10.75 -0.54 -2.18
C TRP A 125 9.86 -1.79 -2.23
N SER A 126 10.37 -2.92 -2.74
CA SER A 126 9.62 -4.18 -2.81
C SER A 126 9.27 -4.71 -1.42
N ARG A 127 10.15 -4.54 -0.43
CA ARG A 127 9.87 -4.95 0.96
C ARG A 127 8.77 -4.11 1.64
N MET A 128 8.55 -2.88 1.21
CA MET A 128 7.45 -2.04 1.72
C MET A 128 6.08 -2.62 1.33
N LEU A 129 5.94 -3.11 0.09
CA LEU A 129 4.69 -3.68 -0.41
C LEU A 129 4.26 -4.93 0.35
N GLY A 130 5.19 -5.77 0.80
CA GLY A 130 4.87 -6.94 1.64
C GLY A 130 4.26 -6.55 3.00
N HIS A 131 4.74 -5.47 3.60
CA HIS A 131 4.22 -4.95 4.87
C HIS A 131 2.89 -4.20 4.71
N LEU A 132 2.62 -3.59 3.55
CA LEU A 132 1.31 -3.03 3.24
C LEU A 132 0.28 -4.12 2.92
N GLY A 133 0.64 -5.09 2.07
CA GLY A 133 -0.26 -6.18 1.68
C GLY A 133 -0.71 -7.05 2.86
N SER A 134 0.19 -7.32 3.81
CA SER A 134 -0.15 -8.07 5.03
C SER A 134 -1.10 -7.30 5.97
N ARG A 135 -1.02 -5.97 6.06
CA ARG A 135 -1.98 -5.18 6.83
C ARG A 135 -3.37 -5.18 6.20
N ILE A 136 -3.44 -5.07 4.88
CA ILE A 136 -4.72 -5.03 4.15
C ILE A 136 -5.40 -6.42 4.18
N ASN A 137 -4.64 -7.50 4.05
CA ASN A 137 -5.18 -8.87 4.11
C ASN A 137 -5.63 -9.26 5.54
N PHE A 138 -4.99 -8.78 6.61
CA PHE A 138 -5.37 -9.15 7.98
C PHE A 138 -6.71 -8.51 8.42
N GLU A 139 -7.03 -7.31 7.93
CA GLU A 139 -8.33 -6.67 8.20
C GLU A 139 -9.45 -7.21 7.32
N LEU A 140 -9.16 -7.53 6.05
CA LEU A 140 -10.16 -8.08 5.14
C LEU A 140 -10.54 -9.53 5.49
N ASP A 141 -9.58 -10.42 5.74
CA ASP A 141 -9.92 -11.83 6.02
C ASP A 141 -10.61 -12.04 7.37
N SER A 142 -10.26 -11.25 8.39
CA SER A 142 -10.80 -11.43 9.74
C SER A 142 -12.23 -10.87 9.90
N ILE A 143 -12.59 -9.84 9.12
CA ILE A 143 -13.92 -9.19 9.21
C ILE A 143 -14.81 -9.59 8.03
N VAL A 144 -14.29 -9.53 6.80
CA VAL A 144 -15.11 -9.69 5.59
C VAL A 144 -15.51 -11.14 5.38
N MET A 145 -14.61 -12.12 5.56
CA MET A 145 -14.93 -13.53 5.33
C MET A 145 -16.05 -14.08 6.25
N PRO A 146 -16.01 -13.89 7.59
CA PRO A 146 -17.09 -14.35 8.46
C PRO A 146 -18.38 -13.54 8.28
N PHE A 147 -18.29 -12.26 7.91
CA PHE A 147 -19.46 -11.44 7.62
C PHE A 147 -20.14 -11.84 6.30
N LEU A 148 -19.36 -12.05 5.24
CA LEU A 148 -19.86 -12.39 3.91
C LEU A 148 -20.52 -13.76 3.91
N THR A 149 -19.87 -14.76 4.51
CA THR A 149 -20.42 -16.12 4.62
C THR A 149 -21.70 -16.16 5.45
N ARG A 150 -21.75 -15.46 6.59
CA ARG A 150 -22.98 -15.36 7.41
C ARG A 150 -24.10 -14.61 6.69
N SER A 151 -23.79 -13.49 6.02
CA SER A 151 -24.78 -12.71 5.27
C SER A 151 -25.36 -13.51 4.11
N LEU A 152 -24.52 -14.25 3.39
CA LEU A 152 -24.96 -15.12 2.31
C LEU A 152 -25.88 -16.24 2.82
N GLN A 153 -25.60 -16.82 3.99
CA GLN A 153 -26.48 -17.80 4.64
C GLN A 153 -27.84 -17.21 5.00
N PHE A 154 -27.91 -15.96 5.49
CA PHE A 154 -29.19 -15.28 5.74
C PHE A 154 -29.99 -15.08 4.47
N VAL A 155 -29.34 -14.69 3.36
CA VAL A 155 -29.99 -14.55 2.06
C VAL A 155 -30.55 -15.88 1.57
N VAL A 156 -29.76 -16.96 1.65
CA VAL A 156 -30.21 -18.31 1.26
C VAL A 156 -31.38 -18.78 2.12
N MET A 157 -31.34 -18.52 3.44
CA MET A 157 -32.44 -18.87 4.35
C MET A 157 -33.72 -18.09 3.99
N ALA A 158 -33.62 -16.79 3.73
CA ALA A 158 -34.75 -15.96 3.33
C ALA A 158 -35.39 -16.44 2.02
N LEU A 159 -34.58 -16.78 1.01
CA LEU A 159 -35.07 -17.35 -0.24
C LEU A 159 -35.79 -18.69 -0.02
N THR A 160 -35.22 -19.57 0.81
CA THR A 160 -35.85 -20.86 1.15
C THR A 160 -37.21 -20.67 1.83
N VAL A 161 -37.33 -19.69 2.73
CA VAL A 161 -38.61 -19.35 3.38
C VAL A 161 -39.62 -18.79 2.37
N THR A 162 -39.19 -17.96 1.41
CA THR A 162 -40.09 -17.44 0.37
C THR A 162 -40.61 -18.55 -0.55
N MET A 163 -39.81 -19.57 -0.87
CA MET A 163 -40.26 -20.71 -1.67
C MET A 163 -41.39 -21.47 -0.96
N ILE A 164 -41.24 -21.75 0.34
CA ILE A 164 -42.27 -22.43 1.14
C ILE A 164 -43.56 -21.61 1.22
N LEU A 165 -43.44 -20.29 1.45
CA LEU A 165 -44.60 -19.39 1.49
C LEU A 165 -45.34 -19.32 0.15
N SER A 166 -44.60 -19.39 -0.96
CA SER A 166 -45.16 -19.44 -2.30
C SER A 166 -46.01 -20.69 -2.52
N ASP A 167 -45.56 -21.85 -2.05
CA ASP A 167 -46.31 -23.11 -2.16
C ASP A 167 -47.59 -23.10 -1.31
N TRP A 168 -47.65 -22.29 -0.26
CA TRP A 168 -48.84 -22.10 0.57
C TRP A 168 -49.83 -21.08 -0.01
N GLY A 169 -49.58 -20.59 -1.24
CA GLY A 169 -50.44 -19.63 -1.92
C GLY A 169 -50.39 -18.22 -1.34
N ILE A 170 -49.39 -17.93 -0.50
CA ILE A 170 -49.17 -16.58 0.04
C ILE A 170 -48.41 -15.76 -1.00
N ASN A 171 -48.91 -14.56 -1.31
CA ASN A 171 -48.27 -13.67 -2.27
C ASN A 171 -46.92 -13.15 -1.75
N VAL A 172 -45.83 -13.76 -2.23
CA VAL A 172 -44.46 -13.41 -1.85
C VAL A 172 -43.99 -12.05 -2.37
N ASN A 173 -44.71 -11.42 -3.32
CA ASN A 173 -44.35 -10.10 -3.83
C ASN A 173 -44.36 -9.04 -2.73
N GLY A 174 -45.25 -9.18 -1.72
CA GLY A 174 -45.25 -8.32 -0.54
C GLY A 174 -44.01 -8.47 0.34
N VAL A 175 -43.47 -9.68 0.43
CA VAL A 175 -42.24 -9.98 1.20
C VAL A 175 -41.01 -9.40 0.49
N PHE A 176 -40.92 -9.57 -0.83
CA PHE A 176 -39.83 -8.96 -1.62
C PHE A 176 -39.89 -7.43 -1.60
N ALA A 177 -41.08 -6.83 -1.69
CA ALA A 177 -41.25 -5.39 -1.55
C ALA A 177 -40.85 -4.89 -0.15
N GLY A 178 -41.22 -5.63 0.91
CA GLY A 178 -40.86 -5.30 2.28
C GLY A 178 -39.35 -5.40 2.58
N LEU A 179 -38.68 -6.45 2.08
CA LEU A 179 -37.23 -6.61 2.23
C LEU A 179 -36.45 -5.53 1.47
N GLY A 180 -36.91 -5.14 0.27
CA GLY A 180 -36.33 -4.03 -0.48
C GLY A 180 -36.46 -2.70 0.26
N LEU A 181 -37.65 -2.40 0.82
CA LEU A 181 -37.89 -1.18 1.60
C LEU A 181 -37.10 -1.17 2.92
N ALA A 182 -36.98 -2.30 3.60
CA ALA A 182 -36.20 -2.42 4.84
C ALA A 182 -34.69 -2.26 4.59
N GLY A 183 -34.17 -2.85 3.50
CA GLY A 183 -32.77 -2.69 3.10
C GLY A 183 -32.44 -1.24 2.76
N LEU A 184 -33.34 -0.54 2.06
CA LEU A 184 -33.22 0.89 1.81
C LEU A 184 -33.23 1.68 3.12
N ALA A 185 -34.15 1.41 4.03
CA ALA A 185 -34.21 2.09 5.33
C ALA A 185 -32.93 1.90 6.16
N ILE A 186 -32.35 0.70 6.20
CA ILE A 186 -31.10 0.40 6.91
C ILE A 186 -29.91 1.11 6.24
N SER A 187 -29.85 1.10 4.91
CA SER A 187 -28.79 1.81 4.17
C SER A 187 -28.84 3.33 4.38
N MET A 188 -30.05 3.89 4.51
CA MET A 188 -30.24 5.30 4.81
C MET A 188 -29.90 5.64 6.27
N ALA A 189 -30.13 4.72 7.21
CA ALA A 189 -29.77 4.89 8.62
C ALA A 189 -28.25 4.84 8.86
N ALA A 190 -27.48 4.26 7.93
CA ALA A 190 -26.03 4.18 8.00
C ALA A 190 -25.31 5.46 7.51
N GLN A 191 -26.02 6.40 6.89
CA GLN A 191 -25.50 7.74 6.54
C GLN A 191 -25.76 8.71 7.70
N ASP A 192 -24.88 9.70 7.89
CA ASP A 192 -24.94 10.64 9.02
C ASP A 192 -26.37 11.20 9.22
N PRO A 193 -27.02 10.91 10.37
CA PRO A 193 -28.47 11.05 10.53
C PRO A 193 -28.96 12.50 10.63
N ILE A 194 -28.10 13.51 10.47
CA ILE A 194 -28.46 14.92 10.66
C ILE A 194 -28.45 15.69 9.33
N THR A 195 -27.53 15.40 8.41
CA THR A 195 -27.37 16.10 7.13
C THR A 195 -28.38 15.65 6.07
N GLY A 196 -28.71 14.35 6.03
CA GLY A 196 -29.68 13.83 5.07
C GLY A 196 -31.09 14.38 5.26
N TRP A 197 -31.54 14.52 6.51
CA TRP A 197 -32.88 15.03 6.81
C TRP A 197 -33.03 16.53 6.53
N THR A 198 -31.97 17.32 6.74
CA THR A 198 -31.99 18.75 6.47
C THR A 198 -32.07 19.04 4.98
N ASP A 199 -31.37 18.27 4.14
CA ASP A 199 -31.39 18.45 2.68
C ASP A 199 -32.75 18.10 2.07
N VAL A 200 -33.39 17.04 2.60
CA VAL A 200 -34.76 16.69 2.25
C VAL A 200 -35.73 17.80 2.64
N LEU A 201 -35.63 18.33 3.86
CA LEU A 201 -36.51 19.41 4.31
C LEU A 201 -36.35 20.67 3.44
N MET A 202 -35.10 21.07 3.15
CA MET A 202 -34.78 22.25 2.33
C MET A 202 -35.10 22.07 0.85
N ALA A 203 -35.20 20.83 0.36
CA ALA A 203 -35.64 20.55 -1.00
C ALA A 203 -37.13 20.84 -1.20
N PHE A 204 -37.96 20.58 -0.17
CA PHE A 204 -39.42 20.72 -0.23
C PHE A 204 -39.97 22.07 0.28
N GLU A 205 -39.16 22.93 0.87
CA GLU A 205 -39.61 24.23 1.40
C GLU A 205 -40.29 25.12 0.34
N ASN A 206 -39.64 25.30 -0.82
CA ASN A 206 -40.16 26.10 -1.92
C ASN A 206 -41.41 25.46 -2.56
N PRO A 207 -41.41 24.16 -2.89
CA PRO A 207 -42.60 23.44 -3.33
C PRO A 207 -43.82 23.60 -2.41
N ALA A 208 -43.61 23.45 -1.10
CA ALA A 208 -44.67 23.52 -0.09
C ALA A 208 -45.31 24.91 -0.05
N ARG A 209 -44.50 25.98 -0.13
CA ARG A 209 -44.99 27.36 -0.15
C ARG A 209 -45.93 27.63 -1.34
N VAL A 210 -45.59 27.11 -2.52
CA VAL A 210 -46.42 27.22 -3.72
C VAL A 210 -47.74 26.46 -3.55
N ILE A 211 -47.69 25.24 -3.02
CA ILE A 211 -48.90 24.42 -2.79
C ILE A 211 -49.85 25.13 -1.81
N VAL A 212 -49.33 25.67 -0.70
CA VAL A 212 -50.14 26.39 0.30
C VAL A 212 -50.82 27.62 -0.33
N LEU A 213 -50.10 28.39 -1.14
CA LEU A 213 -50.62 29.60 -1.78
C LEU A 213 -51.76 29.27 -2.76
N PHE A 214 -51.58 28.25 -3.60
CA PHE A 214 -52.62 27.82 -4.55
C PHE A 214 -53.79 27.11 -3.87
N THR A 215 -53.56 26.39 -2.77
CA THR A 215 -54.64 25.79 -1.97
C THR A 215 -55.48 26.88 -1.31
N GLY A 216 -54.85 27.93 -0.77
CA GLY A 216 -55.55 29.11 -0.25
C GLY A 216 -56.37 29.82 -1.32
N LEU A 217 -55.82 29.97 -2.54
CA LEU A 217 -56.54 30.55 -3.68
C LEU A 217 -57.77 29.73 -4.08
N LEU A 218 -57.66 28.39 -4.11
CA LEU A 218 -58.80 27.52 -4.38
C LEU A 218 -59.90 27.63 -3.32
N ILE A 219 -59.53 27.65 -2.04
CA ILE A 219 -60.47 27.79 -0.94
C ILE A 219 -61.17 29.15 -1.02
N ALA A 220 -60.44 30.24 -1.32
CA ALA A 220 -61.00 31.58 -1.49
C ALA A 220 -61.99 31.66 -2.67
N LEU A 221 -61.68 31.00 -3.80
CA LEU A 221 -62.61 30.92 -4.94
C LEU A 221 -63.86 30.11 -4.62
N HIS A 222 -63.73 29.07 -3.79
CA HIS A 222 -64.84 28.24 -3.37
C HIS A 222 -65.78 28.99 -2.42
N THR A 223 -65.25 29.71 -1.43
CA THR A 223 -66.06 30.49 -0.48
C THR A 223 -66.75 31.69 -1.15
N ALA A 224 -66.14 32.27 -2.19
CA ALA A 224 -66.71 33.37 -2.96
C ALA A 224 -67.85 32.95 -3.92
N HIS A 225 -68.29 31.69 -3.93
CA HIS A 225 -69.34 31.17 -4.82
C HIS A 225 -69.08 31.49 -6.30
N ALA A 226 -67.83 31.33 -6.74
CA ALA A 226 -67.45 31.54 -8.13
C ALA A 226 -68.23 30.60 -9.08
N PRO A 227 -68.56 31.04 -10.30
CA PRO A 227 -69.28 30.21 -11.27
C PRO A 227 -68.49 28.91 -11.57
N HIS A 228 -69.23 27.80 -11.74
CA HIS A 228 -68.67 26.44 -11.89
C HIS A 228 -67.60 26.31 -12.98
N LEU A 229 -67.62 27.16 -14.00
CA LEU A 229 -66.59 27.19 -15.04
C LEU A 229 -65.21 27.56 -14.45
N VAL A 230 -65.14 28.57 -13.59
CA VAL A 230 -63.89 29.08 -12.98
C VAL A 230 -63.31 28.05 -12.01
N THR A 231 -64.15 27.38 -11.23
CA THR A 231 -63.69 26.35 -10.29
C THR A 231 -63.13 25.13 -11.02
N HIS A 232 -63.71 24.72 -12.15
CA HIS A 232 -63.18 23.62 -12.95
C HIS A 232 -61.79 23.92 -13.51
N PHE A 233 -61.59 25.11 -14.09
CA PHE A 233 -60.28 25.55 -14.56
C PHE A 233 -59.26 25.68 -13.43
N ALA A 234 -59.67 26.21 -12.27
CA ALA A 234 -58.79 26.34 -11.12
C ALA A 234 -58.29 24.98 -10.60
N HIS A 235 -59.14 23.95 -10.58
CA HIS A 235 -58.73 22.59 -10.21
C HIS A 235 -57.74 21.97 -11.22
N ALA A 236 -57.91 22.23 -12.52
CA ALA A 236 -56.99 21.74 -13.54
C ALA A 236 -55.59 22.40 -13.42
N ILE A 237 -55.57 23.71 -13.15
CA ILE A 237 -54.34 24.46 -12.88
C ILE A 237 -53.66 23.93 -11.61
N TYR A 238 -54.42 23.73 -10.53
CA TYR A 238 -53.89 23.19 -9.27
C TYR A 238 -53.21 21.83 -9.44
N ARG A 239 -53.83 20.89 -10.16
CA ARG A 239 -53.24 19.57 -10.43
C ARG A 239 -51.92 19.67 -11.19
N SER A 240 -51.85 20.60 -12.14
CA SER A 240 -50.64 20.84 -12.93
C SER A 240 -49.53 21.45 -12.07
N VAL A 241 -49.85 22.47 -11.27
CA VAL A 241 -48.91 23.12 -10.34
C VAL A 241 -48.40 22.13 -9.28
N LEU A 242 -49.27 21.24 -8.79
CA LEU A 242 -48.90 20.20 -7.85
C LEU A 242 -47.89 19.21 -8.46
N MET A 243 -48.13 18.73 -9.69
CA MET A 243 -47.18 17.85 -10.38
C MET A 243 -45.82 18.51 -10.62
N PHE A 244 -45.79 19.77 -11.07
CA PHE A 244 -44.54 20.51 -11.26
C PHE A 244 -43.80 20.75 -9.95
N SER A 245 -44.52 21.05 -8.87
CA SER A 245 -43.95 21.31 -7.54
C SER A 245 -43.29 20.05 -6.94
N ILE A 246 -43.95 18.89 -7.08
CA ILE A 246 -43.40 17.59 -6.68
C ILE A 246 -42.17 17.25 -7.52
N GLY A 247 -42.25 17.45 -8.85
CA GLY A 247 -41.11 17.22 -9.75
C GLY A 247 -39.90 18.10 -9.44
N TYR A 248 -40.12 19.38 -9.10
CA TYR A 248 -39.05 20.30 -8.72
C TYR A 248 -38.37 19.90 -7.40
N GLY A 249 -39.14 19.46 -6.40
CA GLY A 249 -38.59 18.93 -5.15
C GLY A 249 -37.72 17.69 -5.36
N LEU A 250 -38.18 16.75 -6.20
CA LEU A 250 -37.43 15.55 -6.56
C LEU A 250 -36.16 15.85 -7.37
N TYR A 251 -36.23 16.79 -8.31
CA TYR A 251 -35.05 17.24 -9.09
C TYR A 251 -33.96 17.83 -8.18
N LYS A 252 -34.35 18.68 -7.22
CA LYS A 252 -33.41 19.31 -6.28
C LYS A 252 -32.76 18.27 -5.34
N LEU A 253 -33.50 17.24 -4.94
CA LEU A 253 -32.98 16.12 -4.16
C LEU A 253 -31.93 15.30 -4.92
N MET A 254 -32.22 14.96 -6.19
CA MET A 254 -31.28 14.25 -7.05
C MET A 254 -29.97 15.03 -7.24
N GLY A 255 -30.05 16.36 -7.37
CA GLY A 255 -28.87 17.23 -7.44
C GLY A 255 -28.01 17.19 -6.16
N SER A 256 -28.64 17.25 -4.99
CA SER A 256 -27.93 17.18 -3.69
C SER A 256 -27.24 15.82 -3.49
N LEU A 257 -27.94 14.72 -3.79
CA LEU A 257 -27.40 13.36 -3.70
C LEU A 257 -26.21 13.12 -4.64
N THR A 258 -26.22 13.75 -5.83
CA THR A 258 -25.11 13.62 -6.79
C THR A 258 -23.82 14.25 -6.24
N VAL A 259 -23.91 15.41 -5.58
CA VAL A 259 -22.75 16.05 -4.95
C VAL A 259 -22.19 15.21 -3.79
N LEU A 260 -23.07 14.54 -3.04
CA LEU A 260 -22.68 13.70 -1.90
C LEU A 260 -22.05 12.37 -2.31
N LEU A 261 -22.48 11.79 -3.44
CA LEU A 261 -21.97 10.50 -3.94
C LEU A 261 -20.69 10.61 -4.78
N PHE A 262 -20.40 11.77 -5.37
CA PHE A 262 -19.24 11.96 -6.27
C PHE A 262 -18.12 12.86 -5.70
N CYS A 263 -18.28 13.38 -4.49
CA CYS A 263 -17.32 14.29 -3.87
C CYS A 263 -16.65 13.75 -2.59
N ASN A 264 -16.66 12.43 -2.37
CA ASN A 264 -15.95 11.74 -1.30
C ASN A 264 -14.89 10.80 -1.89
#